data_AF-A0A846Z3I8-F1
#
_entry.id   AF-A0A846Z3I8-F1
#
_cell.length_a   1.000
_cell.length_b   1.000
_cell.length_c   1.000
_cell.angle_alpha   90.00
_cell.angle_beta   90.00
_cell.angle_gamma   90.00
#
_symmetry.space_group_name_H-M   'P 1'
#
loop_
_entity.id
_entity.type
_entity.pdbx_description
1 polymer ?
#
loop_
_entity_poly.entity_id
_entity_poly.type
_entity_poly.pdbx_seq_one_letter_code
_entity_poly.pdbx_strand_id
1 'polypeptide(L)'
;MSVLVSEVERLGGHVVGRFVQRRGVSGNKKGHAPGGKVNMDRPYSSRTLMSTGKVREIVAARVQTEAKAVVFTNELTARQRTVLAELLGCPVFSPGDLRAPETADSGQG
;
A
#
# COMPACT_ATOMS: atom_id res chain seq x y z
N MET A 1 2.20 -12.09 -8.48
CA MET A 1 1.84 -10.68 -8.78
C MET A 1 0.59 -10.56 -9.66
N SER A 2 0.14 -11.63 -10.33
CA SER A 2 -1.12 -11.70 -11.10
C SER A 2 -2.38 -11.78 -10.24
N VAL A 3 -2.34 -12.54 -9.14
CA VAL A 3 -3.53 -12.85 -8.31
C VAL A 3 -4.26 -11.61 -7.80
N LEU A 4 -3.53 -10.58 -7.34
CA LEU A 4 -4.16 -9.37 -6.78
C LEU A 4 -4.83 -8.51 -7.86
N VAL A 5 -4.27 -8.50 -9.06
CA VAL A 5 -4.87 -7.81 -10.22
C VAL A 5 -6.16 -8.52 -10.61
N SER A 6 -6.11 -9.85 -10.72
CA SER A 6 -7.30 -10.67 -11.00
C SER A 6 -8.37 -10.51 -9.93
N GLU A 7 -8.00 -10.33 -8.66
CA GLU A 7 -8.97 -10.10 -7.59
C GLU A 7 -9.63 -8.73 -7.70
N VAL A 8 -8.87 -7.68 -8.05
CA VAL A 8 -9.42 -6.36 -8.35
C VAL A 8 -10.38 -6.44 -9.54
N GLU A 9 -10.00 -7.14 -10.61
CA GLU A 9 -10.84 -7.35 -11.80
C GLU A 9 -12.11 -8.16 -11.49
N ARG A 10 -12.00 -9.21 -10.65
CA ARG A 10 -13.13 -10.03 -10.19
C ARG A 10 -14.15 -9.20 -9.42
N LEU A 11 -13.70 -8.20 -8.67
CA LEU A 11 -14.55 -7.24 -7.96
C LEU A 11 -15.08 -6.11 -8.86
N GLY A 12 -14.81 -6.14 -10.17
CA GLY A 12 -15.24 -5.12 -11.14
C GLY A 12 -14.34 -3.88 -11.19
N GLY A 13 -13.22 -3.87 -10.47
CA GLY A 13 -12.22 -2.79 -10.49
C GLY A 13 -11.21 -2.94 -11.61
N HIS A 14 -10.51 -1.86 -11.97
CA HIS A 14 -9.48 -1.86 -13.02
C HIS A 14 -8.19 -1.26 -12.48
N VAL A 15 -7.04 -1.90 -12.76
CA VAL A 15 -5.73 -1.43 -12.28
C VAL A 15 -5.15 -0.41 -13.25
N VAL A 16 -5.20 0.86 -12.86
CA VAL A 16 -4.77 2.01 -13.68
C VAL A 16 -3.30 2.40 -13.49
N GLY A 17 -2.60 1.80 -12.52
CA GLY A 17 -1.19 2.08 -12.26
C GLY A 17 -0.57 1.08 -11.29
N ARG A 18 0.76 0.92 -11.37
CA ARG A 18 1.51 0.00 -10.49
C ARG A 18 2.76 0.67 -9.97
N PHE A 19 2.97 0.58 -8.66
CA PHE A 19 4.07 1.22 -7.97
C PHE A 19 4.87 0.17 -7.21
N VAL A 20 6.14 0.00 -7.59
CA VAL A 20 7.08 -0.83 -6.84
C VAL A 20 8.05 0.09 -6.12
N GLN A 21 8.11 -0.02 -4.79
CA GLN A 21 9.18 0.61 -4.03
C GLN A 21 10.39 -0.31 -4.01
N ARG A 22 11.39 0.00 -4.86
CA ARG A 22 12.69 -0.67 -4.79
C ARG A 22 13.45 -0.13 -3.57
N ARG A 23 14.02 -1.02 -2.75
CA ARG A 23 14.91 -0.64 -1.65
C ARG A 23 16.22 -0.10 -2.23
N GLY A 24 16.28 1.20 -2.46
CA GLY A 24 17.52 1.91 -2.75
C GLY A 24 18.18 2.36 -1.46
N VAL A 25 19.46 2.02 -1.28
CA VAL A 25 20.37 2.75 -0.39
C VAL A 25 20.42 4.18 -0.91
N SER A 26 19.60 5.11 -0.40
CA SER A 26 19.81 6.52 -0.71
C SER A 26 21.09 6.94 0.01
N GLY A 27 22.21 6.87 -0.70
CA GLY A 27 23.53 7.26 -0.21
C GLY A 27 23.66 8.75 0.12
N ASN A 28 22.65 9.59 -0.14
CA ASN A 28 22.76 11.03 0.08
C ASN A 28 21.63 11.56 0.98
N LYS A 29 21.87 11.55 2.29
CA LYS A 29 21.31 12.55 3.21
C LYS A 29 22.46 13.07 4.08
N LYS A 30 22.72 14.38 4.02
CA LYS A 30 23.54 15.11 4.99
C LYS A 30 23.00 14.82 6.40
N GLY A 31 23.78 14.15 7.24
CA GLY A 31 23.46 13.90 8.65
C GLY A 31 23.97 12.55 9.16
N HIS A 32 24.29 12.48 10.45
CA HIS A 32 24.92 11.35 11.16
C HIS A 32 23.99 10.14 11.41
N ALA A 33 23.04 9.85 10.51
CA ALA A 33 22.17 8.69 10.65
C ALA A 33 22.83 7.44 10.04
N PRO A 34 22.87 6.28 10.74
CA PRO A 34 23.47 5.06 10.22
C PRO A 34 22.85 4.64 8.88
N GLY A 35 23.71 4.31 7.91
CA GLY A 35 23.35 4.14 6.51
C GLY A 35 22.35 3.01 6.21
N GLY A 36 21.68 3.11 5.06
CA GLY A 36 20.55 2.26 4.65
C GLY A 36 20.80 0.75 4.55
N LYS A 37 22.05 0.28 4.66
CA LYS A 37 22.39 -1.16 4.70
C LYS A 37 21.87 -1.86 5.98
N VAL A 38 21.79 -1.15 7.10
CA VAL A 38 21.37 -1.72 8.39
C VAL A 38 19.85 -1.76 8.57
N ASN A 39 19.09 -1.12 7.66
CA ASN A 39 17.62 -1.01 7.72
C ASN A 39 16.91 -1.82 6.62
N MET A 40 17.62 -2.76 5.98
CA MET A 40 17.10 -3.55 4.85
C MET A 40 15.94 -4.47 5.24
N ASP A 41 15.81 -4.82 6.52
CA ASP A 41 14.76 -5.70 7.02
C ASP A 41 13.56 -4.92 7.60
N ARG A 42 13.68 -3.58 7.70
CA ARG A 42 12.68 -2.73 8.36
C ARG A 42 11.89 -1.91 7.34
N PRO A 43 10.60 -1.64 7.57
CA PRO A 43 9.86 -0.67 6.79
C PRO A 43 10.56 0.70 6.81
N TYR A 44 10.56 1.44 5.69
CA TYR A 44 11.14 2.80 5.62
C TYR A 44 10.52 3.76 6.66
N SER A 45 9.28 3.48 7.02
CA SER A 45 8.58 4.06 8.15
C SER A 45 7.62 3.00 8.67
N SER A 46 7.57 2.81 10.00
CA SER A 46 6.59 1.93 10.64
C SER A 46 5.14 2.35 10.33
N ARG A 47 4.94 3.64 10.02
CA ARG A 47 3.62 4.23 9.79
C ARG A 47 3.11 4.07 8.36
N THR A 48 4.00 4.05 7.36
CA THR A 48 3.60 4.12 5.94
C THR A 48 4.18 3.00 5.08
N LEU A 49 5.08 2.18 5.61
CA LEU A 49 5.86 1.18 4.88
C LEU A 49 6.71 1.73 3.71
N MET A 50 6.63 3.04 3.45
CA MET A 50 7.13 3.70 2.25
C MET A 50 7.82 5.02 2.57
N SER A 51 8.68 5.48 1.66
CA SER A 51 9.26 6.83 1.76
C SER A 51 8.20 7.90 1.48
N THR A 52 8.40 9.11 2.01
CA THR A 52 7.53 10.26 1.70
C THR A 52 7.48 10.58 0.20
N GLY A 53 8.59 10.38 -0.51
CA GLY A 53 8.64 10.51 -1.97
C GLY A 53 7.68 9.55 -2.68
N LYS A 54 7.62 8.30 -2.22
CA LYS A 54 6.74 7.29 -2.82
C LYS A 54 5.27 7.58 -2.60
N VAL A 55 4.92 8.09 -1.41
CA VAL A 55 3.55 8.56 -1.12
C VAL A 55 3.15 9.67 -2.11
N ARG A 56 4.03 10.65 -2.36
CA ARG A 56 3.76 11.74 -3.32
C ARG A 56 3.59 11.24 -4.75
N GLU A 57 4.42 10.30 -5.20
CA GLU A 57 4.27 9.68 -6.52
C GLU A 57 2.88 9.03 -6.69
N ILE A 58 2.43 8.27 -5.68
CA ILE A 58 1.13 7.59 -5.73
C ILE A 58 -0.02 8.61 -5.72
N VAL A 59 0.07 9.66 -4.91
CA VAL A 59 -0.94 10.74 -4.91
C VAL A 59 -1.01 11.42 -6.29
N ALA A 60 0.13 11.75 -6.89
CA ALA A 60 0.17 12.38 -8.20
C ALA A 60 -0.43 11.49 -9.29
N ALA A 61 -0.14 10.19 -9.25
CA ALA A 61 -0.73 9.23 -10.17
C ALA A 61 -2.23 9.04 -9.94
N ARG A 62 -2.67 8.96 -8.69
CA ARG A 62 -4.10 8.89 -8.33
C ARG A 62 -4.87 10.07 -8.92
N VAL A 63 -4.33 11.28 -8.83
CA VAL A 63 -4.95 12.48 -9.41
C VAL A 63 -5.02 12.39 -10.93
N GLN A 64 -3.94 11.94 -11.58
CA GLN A 64 -3.89 11.83 -13.05
C GLN A 64 -4.81 10.73 -13.62
N THR A 65 -4.93 9.60 -12.93
CA THR A 65 -5.71 8.44 -13.38
C THR A 65 -7.10 8.38 -12.73
N GLU A 66 -7.44 9.37 -11.91
CA GLU A 66 -8.63 9.42 -11.07
C GLU A 66 -8.88 8.14 -10.23
N ALA A 67 -7.80 7.49 -9.81
CA ALA A 67 -7.90 6.22 -9.09
C ALA A 67 -8.70 6.41 -7.79
N LYS A 68 -9.71 5.56 -7.57
CA LYS A 68 -10.62 5.69 -6.42
C LYS A 68 -10.06 5.04 -5.15
N ALA A 69 -9.11 4.11 -5.28
CA ALA A 69 -8.48 3.43 -4.16
C ALA A 69 -7.05 3.01 -4.49
N VAL A 70 -6.27 2.68 -3.45
CA VAL A 70 -4.93 2.10 -3.57
C VAL A 70 -4.91 0.72 -2.92
N VAL A 71 -4.41 -0.28 -3.62
CA VAL A 71 -4.26 -1.65 -3.11
C VAL A 71 -2.78 -1.94 -2.84
N PHE A 72 -2.47 -2.33 -1.60
CA PHE A 72 -1.15 -2.81 -1.19
C PHE A 72 -1.06 -4.32 -1.35
N THR A 73 0.13 -4.82 -1.70
CA THR A 73 0.38 -6.26 -1.82
C THR A 73 0.61 -6.95 -0.48
N ASN A 74 0.93 -6.18 0.56
CA ASN A 74 1.17 -6.68 1.91
C ASN A 74 -0.07 -6.44 2.77
N GLU A 75 -0.27 -7.30 3.78
CA GLU A 75 -1.26 -7.02 4.81
C GLU A 75 -0.93 -5.72 5.54
N LEU A 76 -1.98 -4.96 5.84
CA LEU A 76 -1.90 -3.72 6.57
C LEU A 76 -2.55 -3.88 7.93
N THR A 77 -1.84 -3.47 8.97
CA THR A 77 -2.49 -3.27 10.27
C THR A 77 -3.55 -2.16 10.17
N ALA A 78 -4.56 -2.19 11.04
CA ALA A 78 -5.60 -1.16 11.09
C ALA A 78 -5.00 0.26 11.16
N ARG A 79 -3.97 0.44 11.99
CA ARG A 79 -3.25 1.71 12.13
C ARG A 79 -2.58 2.16 10.82
N GLN A 80 -1.92 1.25 10.10
CA GLN A 80 -1.28 1.58 8.82
C GLN A 80 -2.31 1.97 7.77
N ARG A 81 -3.44 1.26 7.71
CA ARG A 81 -4.53 1.58 6.80
C ARG A 81 -5.06 2.99 7.03
N THR A 82 -5.36 3.36 8.27
CA THR A 82 -5.85 4.72 8.60
C THR A 82 -4.86 5.78 8.16
N VAL A 83 -3.58 5.66 8.55
CA VAL A 83 -2.56 6.65 8.20
C VAL A 83 -2.33 6.73 6.69
N LEU A 84 -2.32 5.59 5.99
CA LEU A 84 -2.14 5.57 4.53
C LEU A 84 -3.35 6.18 3.81
N ALA A 85 -4.57 5.91 4.27
CA ALA A 85 -5.78 6.49 3.68
C ALA A 85 -5.81 8.01 3.83
N GLU A 86 -5.45 8.53 5.01
CA GLU A 86 -5.29 9.98 5.24
C GLU A 86 -4.24 10.59 4.32
N LEU A 87 -3.07 9.96 4.19
CA LEU A 87 -1.97 10.48 3.37
C LEU A 87 -2.25 10.41 1.86
N LEU A 88 -3.00 9.41 1.41
CA LEU A 88 -3.31 9.18 0.00
C LEU A 88 -4.60 9.89 -0.44
N GLY A 89 -5.44 10.30 0.51
CA GLY A 89 -6.74 10.93 0.24
C GLY A 89 -7.76 9.98 -0.38
N CYS A 90 -7.62 8.68 -0.16
CA CYS A 90 -8.55 7.67 -0.66
C CYS A 90 -8.51 6.38 0.17
N PRO A 91 -9.53 5.51 0.05
CA PRO A 91 -9.51 4.18 0.64
C PRO A 91 -8.27 3.38 0.24
N VAL A 92 -7.79 2.60 1.19
CA VAL A 92 -6.64 1.70 1.03
C VAL A 92 -7.05 0.28 1.38
N PHE A 93 -6.67 -0.67 0.53
CA PHE A 93 -6.95 -2.10 0.69
C PHE A 93 -5.67 -2.93 0.71
N SER A 94 -5.71 -4.10 1.36
CA SER A 94 -4.74 -5.18 1.34
C SER A 94 -5.39 -6.46 0.78
N PRO A 95 -4.63 -7.54 0.53
CA PRO A 95 -5.19 -8.76 -0.05
C PRO A 95 -6.35 -9.35 0.76
N GLY A 96 -6.28 -9.29 2.09
CA GLY A 96 -7.34 -9.75 3.00
C GLY A 96 -8.67 -9.00 2.87
N ASP A 97 -8.69 -7.77 2.34
CA ASP A 97 -9.96 -7.04 2.13
C ASP A 97 -10.62 -7.36 0.79
N LEU A 98 -9.82 -7.80 -0.19
CA LEU A 98 -10.31 -8.09 -1.53
C LEU A 98 -10.87 -9.50 -1.62
N ARG A 99 -10.28 -10.42 -0.85
CA ARG A 99 -10.88 -11.72 -0.56
C ARG A 99 -12.06 -11.41 0.34
N ALA A 100 -13.28 -11.60 -0.15
CA ALA A 100 -14.48 -11.37 0.64
C ALA A 100 -14.29 -12.02 2.03
N PRO A 101 -14.80 -11.42 3.12
CA PRO A 101 -15.04 -12.23 4.30
C PRO A 101 -15.92 -13.38 3.80
N GLU A 102 -15.46 -14.63 3.94
CA GLU A 102 -16.41 -15.73 3.99
C GLU A 102 -17.46 -15.25 4.97
N THR A 103 -18.67 -15.04 4.45
CA THR A 103 -19.82 -14.61 5.22
C THR A 103 -19.77 -15.41 6.50
N ALA A 104 -19.67 -14.71 7.63
CA ALA A 104 -20.04 -15.25 8.92
C ALA A 104 -21.54 -15.53 8.87
N ASP A 105 -21.92 -16.53 8.09
CA ASP A 105 -23.17 -17.23 8.19
C ASP A 105 -22.92 -18.29 9.25
N SER A 106 -23.21 -17.92 10.49
CA SER A 106 -23.19 -18.82 11.64
C SER A 106 -24.42 -18.52 12.48
N GLY A 107 -25.44 -19.34 12.25
CA GLY A 107 -26.66 -19.53 13.06
C GLY A 107 -27.91 -19.02 12.34
N GLN A 108 -28.78 -19.81 11.71
CA GLN A 108 -29.42 -21.08 12.12
C GLN A 108 -29.87 -21.09 13.59
N GLY A 109 -31.18 -20.96 13.81
CA GLY A 109 -31.87 -21.14 15.08
C GLY A 109 -33.13 -20.29 15.19
#